data_AF-A0A2V9IM26-F1
#
_entry.id   AF-A0A2V9IM26-F1
#
_cell.length_a   1.000
_cell.length_b   1.000
_cell.length_c   1.000
_cell.angle_alpha   90.00
_cell.angle_beta   90.00
_cell.angle_gamma   90.00
#
_symmetry.space_group_name_H-M   'P 1'
#
loop_
_entity.id
_entity.type
_entity.pdbx_description
1 polymer ?
#
loop_
_entity_poly.entity_id
_entity_poly.type
_entity_poly.pdbx_seq_one_letter_code
_entity_poly.pdbx_strand_id
1 'polypeptide(L)'
;MTYKKHFFGSLLTLLVVTALLARAMRLVGVGLTAQSSNQPPSKRAVEQPARAQPIPFSHKLHTRFVQRCEDCHAMPDPGWDMTYPAEAKCMECHATIKNGSPAVVKLAEYWKEQKPVPWVQIYKVPDYVFFSHKVHWKKAGIACEVCHGSVTER
;
A
#
# COMPACT_ATOMS: atom_id res chain seq x y z
N MET A 1 -48.27 25.61 -43.32
CA MET A 1 -47.14 24.84 -42.78
C MET A 1 -46.73 25.45 -41.45
N THR A 2 -47.05 24.75 -40.38
CA THR A 2 -47.27 25.24 -39.01
C THR A 2 -46.33 24.47 -38.10
N TYR A 3 -45.21 25.05 -37.66
CA TYR A 3 -44.38 24.45 -36.61
C TYR A 3 -43.54 25.53 -35.90
N LYS A 4 -44.16 26.26 -34.96
CA LYS A 4 -43.42 27.17 -34.07
C LYS A 4 -44.23 27.49 -32.79
N LYS A 5 -44.61 26.49 -31.99
CA LYS A 5 -45.33 26.72 -30.71
C LYS A 5 -45.01 25.79 -29.53
N HIS A 6 -43.97 24.95 -29.56
CA HIS A 6 -43.74 23.97 -28.48
C HIS A 6 -42.47 24.12 -27.64
N PHE A 7 -41.65 25.17 -27.82
CA PHE A 7 -40.33 25.21 -27.14
C PHE A 7 -40.25 26.04 -25.85
N PHE A 8 -41.26 26.84 -25.50
CA PHE A 8 -41.17 27.78 -24.36
C PHE A 8 -41.76 27.28 -23.03
N GLY A 9 -42.45 26.14 -23.00
CA GLY A 9 -43.15 25.65 -21.78
C GLY A 9 -42.32 24.76 -20.85
N SER A 10 -41.17 24.24 -21.29
CA SER A 10 -40.44 23.17 -20.57
C SER A 10 -39.34 23.69 -19.63
N LEU A 11 -38.85 24.92 -19.84
CA LEU A 11 -37.74 25.47 -19.04
C LEU A 11 -38.20 26.11 -17.71
N LEU A 12 -39.43 26.63 -17.67
CA LEU A 12 -39.98 27.30 -16.48
C LEU A 12 -40.45 26.29 -15.41
N THR A 13 -40.91 25.11 -15.81
CA THR A 13 -41.30 24.02 -14.89
C THR A 13 -40.08 23.36 -14.23
N LEU A 14 -38.94 23.25 -14.92
CA LEU A 14 -37.72 22.66 -14.36
C LEU A 14 -37.07 23.53 -13.27
N LEU A 15 -37.15 24.86 -13.38
CA LEU A 15 -36.63 25.79 -12.37
C LEU A 15 -37.49 25.86 -11.10
N VAL A 16 -38.82 25.68 -11.22
CA VAL A 16 -39.72 25.66 -10.06
C VAL A 16 -39.61 24.34 -9.28
N VAL A 17 -39.41 23.21 -9.97
CA VAL A 17 -39.25 21.89 -9.32
C VAL A 17 -37.92 21.77 -8.57
N THR A 18 -36.84 22.36 -9.08
CA THR A 18 -35.53 22.35 -8.40
C THR A 18 -35.49 23.27 -7.17
N ALA A 19 -36.19 24.41 -7.19
CA ALA A 19 -36.27 25.31 -6.04
C ALA A 19 -37.10 24.76 -4.87
N LEU A 20 -38.12 23.92 -5.13
CA LEU A 20 -38.92 23.26 -4.10
C LEU A 20 -38.17 22.09 -3.44
N LEU A 21 -37.36 21.35 -4.19
CA LEU A 21 -36.54 20.25 -3.64
C LEU A 21 -35.37 20.74 -2.78
N ALA A 22 -34.78 21.91 -3.10
CA ALA A 22 -33.67 22.47 -2.34
C ALA A 22 -34.05 23.03 -0.94
N ARG A 23 -35.35 23.15 -0.64
CA ARG A 23 -35.85 23.73 0.62
C ARG A 23 -36.31 22.70 1.66
N ALA A 24 -36.43 21.43 1.30
CA ALA A 24 -36.87 20.36 2.20
C ALA A 24 -35.72 19.64 2.95
N MET A 25 -34.46 20.00 2.68
CA MET A 25 -33.29 19.25 3.19
C MET A 25 -32.45 20.06 4.19
N ARG A 26 -33.15 20.82 5.04
CA ARG A 26 -32.58 21.48 6.23
C ARG A 26 -33.51 21.24 7.41
N LEU A 27 -33.46 20.04 8.01
CA LEU A 27 -33.94 19.68 9.35
C LEU A 27 -33.84 18.16 9.55
N VAL A 28 -32.63 17.61 9.63
CA VAL A 28 -32.41 16.35 10.37
C VAL A 28 -31.24 16.61 11.29
N GLY A 29 -31.60 16.83 12.55
CA GLY A 29 -30.71 17.22 13.62
C GLY A 29 -29.71 16.12 14.00
N VAL A 30 -28.54 16.61 14.41
CA VAL A 30 -27.65 16.09 15.45
C VAL A 30 -28.18 14.83 16.17
N GLY A 31 -27.62 13.70 15.80
CA GLY A 31 -27.59 12.48 16.60
C GLY A 31 -26.14 12.05 16.75
N LEU A 32 -25.39 12.70 17.64
CA LEU A 32 -24.04 12.30 17.99
C LEU A 32 -24.15 11.07 18.92
N THR A 33 -24.36 9.89 18.36
CA THR A 33 -24.17 8.66 19.12
C THR A 33 -22.67 8.41 19.24
N ALA A 34 -22.13 8.69 20.42
CA ALA A 34 -20.80 8.24 20.80
C ALA A 34 -20.80 6.70 20.75
N GLN A 35 -20.33 6.13 19.64
CA GLN A 35 -20.00 4.71 19.58
C GLN A 35 -18.77 4.49 20.44
N SER A 36 -19.02 4.10 21.69
CA SER A 36 -18.04 3.50 22.59
C SER A 36 -17.35 2.35 21.86
N SER A 37 -16.08 2.53 21.49
CA SER A 37 -15.29 1.50 20.86
C SER A 37 -15.00 0.39 21.88
N ASN A 38 -15.83 -0.65 21.88
CA ASN A 38 -15.47 -1.93 22.49
C ASN A 38 -14.44 -2.62 21.60
N GLN A 39 -13.24 -2.05 21.53
CA GLN A 39 -12.09 -2.68 20.92
C GLN A 39 -11.49 -3.60 21.99
N PRO A 40 -11.48 -4.93 21.80
CA PRO A 40 -10.81 -5.81 22.76
C PRO A 40 -9.35 -5.37 22.89
N PRO A 41 -8.75 -5.46 24.09
CA PRO A 41 -7.37 -5.05 24.29
C PRO A 41 -6.51 -5.80 23.28
N SER A 42 -5.85 -5.02 22.41
CA SER A 42 -4.82 -5.51 21.51
C SER A 42 -3.93 -6.43 22.33
N LYS A 43 -3.95 -7.74 22.00
CA LYS A 43 -2.99 -8.69 22.57
C LYS A 43 -1.63 -8.07 22.29
N ARG A 44 -1.01 -7.52 23.33
CA ARG A 44 0.26 -6.82 23.28
C ARG A 44 1.16 -7.64 22.36
N ALA A 45 1.42 -7.10 21.17
CA ALA A 45 2.32 -7.74 20.23
C ALA A 45 3.58 -8.04 21.04
N VAL A 46 3.92 -9.31 21.18
CA VAL A 46 5.21 -9.69 21.74
C VAL A 46 6.19 -8.99 20.81
N GLU A 47 6.81 -7.92 21.31
CA GLU A 47 7.78 -7.14 20.56
C GLU A 47 8.96 -8.08 20.36
N GLN A 48 8.93 -8.79 19.23
CA GLN A 48 10.03 -9.65 18.86
C GLN A 48 11.24 -8.75 18.75
N PRO A 49 12.34 -9.02 19.47
CA PRO A 49 13.52 -8.19 19.41
C PRO A 49 13.91 -8.04 17.95
N ALA A 50 14.09 -6.79 17.51
CA ALA A 50 14.39 -6.47 16.12
C ALA A 50 15.63 -7.29 15.71
N ARG A 51 15.43 -8.28 14.84
CA ARG A 51 16.53 -9.08 14.33
C ARG A 51 17.43 -8.16 13.52
N ALA A 52 18.69 -8.04 13.93
CA ALA A 52 19.65 -7.19 13.24
C ALA A 52 19.77 -7.64 11.78
N GLN A 53 19.53 -6.71 10.86
CA GLN A 53 19.69 -6.94 9.43
C GLN A 53 21.16 -6.73 9.03
N PRO A 54 21.68 -7.43 8.01
CA PRO A 54 23.07 -7.25 7.57
C PRO A 54 23.38 -5.82 7.12
N ILE A 55 22.40 -5.16 6.51
CA ILE A 55 22.43 -3.77 6.08
C ILE A 55 21.17 -3.10 6.64
N PRO A 56 21.26 -1.94 7.31
CA PRO A 56 20.08 -1.23 7.76
C PRO A 56 19.28 -0.72 6.55
N PHE A 57 18.00 -1.08 6.48
CA PHE A 57 17.07 -0.66 5.44
C PHE A 57 15.85 0.00 6.07
N SER A 58 15.30 1.03 5.42
CA SER A 58 14.08 1.71 5.86
C SER A 58 13.10 1.81 4.71
N HIS A 59 11.95 1.17 4.83
CA HIS A 59 10.87 1.33 3.86
C HIS A 59 10.39 2.78 3.86
N LYS A 60 10.26 3.42 5.03
CA LYS A 60 9.85 4.84 5.19
C LYS A 60 10.67 5.85 4.41
N LEU A 61 11.96 5.57 4.17
CA LEU A 61 12.80 6.43 3.34
C LEU A 61 12.62 6.11 1.86
N HIS A 62 12.54 4.83 1.48
CA HIS A 62 12.47 4.41 0.08
C HIS A 62 11.08 4.63 -0.53
N THR A 63 10.01 4.45 0.24
CA THR A 63 8.62 4.62 -0.20
C THR A 63 8.26 6.07 -0.50
N ARG A 64 9.16 7.02 -0.29
CA ARG A 64 9.03 8.41 -0.76
C ARG A 64 9.36 8.56 -2.25
N PHE A 65 10.21 7.66 -2.76
CA PHE A 65 10.73 7.70 -4.14
C PHE A 65 10.19 6.55 -4.99
N VAL A 66 9.92 5.40 -4.36
CA VAL A 66 9.38 4.19 -5.00
C VAL A 66 8.05 3.83 -4.35
N GLN A 67 6.94 4.10 -5.03
CA GLN A 67 5.61 4.00 -4.43
C GLN A 67 5.02 2.59 -4.49
N ARG A 68 5.45 1.75 -5.44
CA ARG A 68 4.87 0.43 -5.62
C ARG A 68 5.74 -0.62 -4.96
N CYS A 69 5.12 -1.48 -4.16
CA CYS A 69 5.84 -2.53 -3.43
C CYS A 69 6.55 -3.47 -4.41
N GLU A 70 5.90 -3.78 -5.54
CA GLU A 70 6.39 -4.71 -6.53
C GLU A 70 7.57 -4.21 -7.38
N ASP A 71 7.92 -2.93 -7.27
CA ASP A 71 9.10 -2.38 -7.96
C ASP A 71 10.42 -2.92 -7.36
N CYS A 72 10.40 -3.28 -6.08
CA CYS A 72 11.51 -3.94 -5.40
C CYS A 72 11.20 -5.40 -5.09
N HIS A 73 9.96 -5.71 -4.74
CA HIS A 73 9.53 -7.05 -4.40
C HIS A 73 9.00 -7.78 -5.62
N ALA A 74 9.85 -8.62 -6.21
CA ALA A 74 9.45 -9.41 -7.37
C ALA A 74 8.72 -10.69 -6.95
N MET A 75 7.68 -11.04 -7.70
CA MET A 75 6.96 -12.31 -7.58
C MET A 75 7.28 -13.17 -8.81
N PRO A 76 8.37 -13.96 -8.79
CA PRO A 76 8.71 -14.87 -9.87
C PRO A 76 7.65 -15.97 -9.99
N ASP A 77 7.50 -16.56 -11.18
CA ASP A 77 6.63 -17.74 -11.36
C ASP A 77 7.19 -18.93 -10.55
N PRO A 78 6.36 -19.75 -9.86
CA PRO A 78 4.89 -19.82 -9.89
C PRO A 78 4.15 -18.79 -9.01
N GLY A 79 4.86 -17.91 -8.31
CA GLY A 79 4.31 -16.85 -7.46
C GLY A 79 3.93 -17.33 -6.05
N TRP A 80 4.71 -18.25 -5.51
CA TRP A 80 4.60 -18.68 -4.12
C TRP A 80 5.14 -17.60 -3.18
N ASP A 81 6.32 -17.08 -3.53
CA ASP A 81 7.03 -16.09 -2.75
C ASP A 81 6.97 -14.69 -3.37
N MET A 82 7.13 -13.71 -2.48
CA MET A 82 7.44 -12.35 -2.84
C MET A 82 8.87 -12.08 -2.39
N THR A 83 9.79 -12.03 -3.35
CA THR A 83 11.23 -12.08 -3.10
C THR A 83 11.79 -10.75 -2.59
N TYR A 84 12.98 -10.82 -2.00
CA TYR A 84 13.79 -9.62 -1.74
C TYR A 84 14.40 -9.11 -3.06
N PRO A 85 14.59 -7.79 -3.20
CA PRO A 85 15.24 -7.23 -4.37
C PRO A 85 16.66 -7.80 -4.50
N ALA A 86 17.04 -8.14 -5.72
CA ALA A 86 18.45 -8.39 -6.05
C ALA A 86 19.25 -7.10 -5.80
N GLU A 87 20.54 -7.24 -5.51
CA GLU A 87 21.45 -6.12 -5.29
C GLU A 87 21.43 -5.18 -6.50
N ALA A 88 21.31 -5.77 -7.70
CA ALA A 88 21.04 -5.15 -8.99
C ALA A 88 20.03 -4.01 -8.93
N LYS A 89 18.90 -4.23 -8.24
CA LYS A 89 17.82 -3.26 -8.11
C LYS A 89 18.23 -2.09 -7.22
N CYS A 90 19.01 -2.34 -6.17
CA CYS A 90 19.42 -1.30 -5.23
C CYS A 90 20.44 -0.32 -5.85
N MET A 91 21.41 -0.81 -6.63
CA MET A 91 22.37 0.11 -7.27
C MET A 91 21.88 0.79 -8.54
N GLU A 92 20.66 0.51 -9.04
CA GLU A 92 20.02 1.37 -10.04
C GLU A 92 20.01 2.85 -9.59
N CYS A 93 19.87 3.08 -8.28
CA CYS A 93 19.98 4.42 -7.69
C CYS A 93 21.27 4.60 -6.87
N HIS A 94 21.67 3.59 -6.10
CA HIS A 94 22.78 3.71 -5.15
C HIS A 94 24.19 3.71 -5.76
N ALA A 95 24.32 3.55 -7.09
CA ALA A 95 25.55 3.89 -7.78
C ALA A 95 25.93 5.38 -7.61
N THR A 96 24.93 6.26 -7.44
CA THR A 96 25.14 7.72 -7.30
C THR A 96 24.56 8.27 -6.00
N ILE A 97 23.43 7.75 -5.52
CA ILE A 97 22.77 8.23 -4.31
C ILE A 97 23.39 7.58 -3.08
N LYS A 98 23.91 8.40 -2.14
CA LYS A 98 24.47 7.94 -0.85
C LYS A 98 25.56 6.86 -1.00
N ASN A 99 26.23 6.78 -2.15
CA ASN A 99 27.22 5.76 -2.48
C ASN A 99 28.43 5.70 -1.53
N GLY A 100 28.74 6.80 -0.83
CA GLY A 100 29.77 6.84 0.22
C GLY A 100 29.28 6.49 1.63
N SER A 101 28.00 6.20 1.84
CA SER A 101 27.50 5.82 3.17
C SER A 101 27.91 4.39 3.53
N PRO A 102 28.22 4.08 4.80
CA PRO A 102 28.68 2.74 5.19
C PRO A 102 27.72 1.61 4.78
N ALA A 103 26.40 1.85 4.87
CA ALA A 103 25.39 0.88 4.47
C ALA A 103 25.40 0.59 2.96
N VAL A 104 25.56 1.63 2.13
CA VAL A 104 25.58 1.50 0.66
C VAL A 104 26.92 0.96 0.18
N VAL A 105 28.04 1.30 0.82
CA VAL A 105 29.34 0.67 0.53
C VAL A 105 29.25 -0.84 0.75
N LYS A 106 28.67 -1.28 1.87
CA LYS A 106 28.44 -2.71 2.14
C LYS A 106 27.52 -3.37 1.11
N LEU A 107 26.45 -2.70 0.68
CA LEU A 107 25.59 -3.18 -0.41
C LEU A 107 26.38 -3.34 -1.72
N ALA A 108 27.24 -2.37 -2.06
CA ALA A 108 28.04 -2.39 -3.27
C ALA A 108 29.06 -3.53 -3.27
N GLU A 109 29.58 -3.93 -2.10
CA GLU A 109 30.43 -5.12 -1.94
C GLU A 109 29.65 -6.40 -2.31
N TYR A 110 28.44 -6.59 -1.78
CA TYR A 110 27.59 -7.74 -2.15
C TYR A 110 27.28 -7.78 -3.65
N TRP A 111 26.95 -6.62 -4.25
CA TRP A 111 26.79 -6.52 -5.70
C TRP A 111 28.06 -6.95 -6.42
N LYS A 112 29.22 -6.38 -6.07
CA LYS A 112 30.48 -6.62 -6.76
C LYS A 112 30.88 -8.09 -6.69
N GLU A 113 30.66 -8.72 -5.55
CA GLU A 113 30.93 -10.14 -5.34
C GLU A 113 29.87 -11.06 -5.95
N GLN A 114 28.76 -10.51 -6.49
CA GLN A 114 27.62 -11.26 -7.00
C GLN A 114 27.05 -12.23 -5.95
N LYS A 115 27.04 -11.79 -4.68
CA LYS A 115 26.52 -12.55 -3.55
C LYS A 115 25.24 -11.89 -3.03
N PRO A 116 24.19 -12.67 -2.75
CA PRO A 116 23.00 -12.12 -2.16
C PRO A 116 23.30 -11.58 -0.76
N VAL A 117 22.73 -10.43 -0.42
CA VAL A 117 22.69 -9.97 0.97
C VAL A 117 21.93 -11.01 1.80
N PRO A 118 22.51 -11.53 2.90
CA PRO A 118 21.91 -12.59 3.69
C PRO A 118 20.82 -12.03 4.63
N TRP A 119 19.75 -11.48 4.04
CA TRP A 119 18.65 -10.87 4.78
C TRP A 119 18.06 -11.83 5.81
N VAL A 120 17.80 -11.31 7.01
CA VAL A 120 17.16 -12.09 8.06
C VAL A 120 15.66 -12.02 7.85
N GLN A 121 15.07 -13.13 7.39
CA GLN A 121 13.64 -13.24 7.16
C GLN A 121 12.84 -13.05 8.46
N ILE A 122 11.90 -12.11 8.43
CA ILE A 122 11.03 -11.78 9.57
C ILE A 122 9.74 -12.61 9.54
N TYR A 123 9.09 -12.67 8.37
CA TYR A 123 7.86 -13.43 8.18
C TYR A 123 8.16 -14.77 7.52
N LYS A 124 7.98 -15.86 8.27
CA LYS A 124 8.11 -17.22 7.77
C LYS A 124 6.85 -18.01 8.16
N VAL A 125 6.17 -18.56 7.17
CA VAL A 125 5.12 -19.55 7.40
C VAL A 125 5.77 -20.91 7.72
N PRO A 126 5.16 -21.78 8.53
CA PRO A 126 5.70 -23.10 8.78
C PRO A 126 5.87 -23.90 7.47
N ASP A 127 6.90 -24.74 7.40
CA ASP A 127 7.28 -25.44 6.15
C ASP A 127 6.21 -26.45 5.66
N TYR A 128 5.26 -26.82 6.52
CA TYR A 128 4.11 -27.67 6.18
C TYR A 128 2.88 -26.88 5.69
N VAL A 129 2.98 -25.55 5.53
CA VAL A 129 1.90 -24.69 5.05
C VAL A 129 2.20 -24.25 3.61
N PHE A 130 1.27 -24.53 2.71
CA PHE A 130 1.32 -24.00 1.35
C PHE A 130 0.75 -22.57 1.31
N PHE A 131 1.57 -21.62 0.89
CA PHE A 131 1.18 -20.22 0.73
C PHE A 131 1.56 -19.71 -0.66
N SER A 132 0.73 -18.85 -1.26
CA SER A 132 1.02 -18.21 -2.54
C SER A 132 0.64 -16.75 -2.58
N HIS A 133 1.62 -15.88 -2.76
CA HIS A 133 1.39 -14.45 -3.00
C HIS A 133 0.55 -14.20 -4.26
N LYS A 134 0.72 -15.00 -5.33
CA LYS A 134 -0.05 -14.87 -6.58
C LYS A 134 -1.55 -15.04 -6.37
N VAL A 135 -1.95 -15.98 -5.51
CA VAL A 135 -3.38 -16.18 -5.20
C VAL A 135 -3.95 -14.99 -4.42
N HIS A 136 -3.25 -14.54 -3.38
CA HIS A 136 -3.76 -13.48 -2.51
C HIS A 136 -3.70 -12.08 -3.15
N TRP A 137 -2.56 -11.71 -3.71
CA TRP A 137 -2.37 -10.37 -4.28
C TRP A 137 -2.90 -10.28 -5.71
N LYS A 138 -2.40 -11.12 -6.63
CA LYS A 138 -2.71 -10.97 -8.06
C LYS A 138 -4.10 -11.49 -8.45
N LYS A 139 -4.59 -12.57 -7.85
CA LYS A 139 -5.91 -13.14 -8.17
C LYS A 139 -7.04 -12.56 -7.32
N ALA A 140 -6.83 -12.47 -6.00
CA ALA A 140 -7.86 -11.99 -5.08
C ALA A 140 -7.81 -10.48 -4.81
N GLY A 141 -6.76 -9.77 -5.25
CA GLY A 141 -6.66 -8.32 -5.10
C GLY A 141 -6.47 -7.85 -3.65
N ILE A 142 -5.96 -8.72 -2.77
CA ILE A 142 -5.72 -8.37 -1.37
C ILE A 142 -4.50 -7.45 -1.29
N ALA A 143 -4.66 -6.29 -0.66
CA ALA A 143 -3.60 -5.32 -0.46
C ALA A 143 -2.52 -5.85 0.51
N CYS A 144 -1.26 -5.47 0.27
CA CYS A 144 -0.10 -5.94 1.04
C CYS A 144 -0.23 -5.64 2.54
N GLU A 145 -0.76 -4.45 2.87
CA GLU A 145 -0.88 -3.92 4.22
C GLU A 145 -1.88 -4.70 5.08
N VAL A 146 -2.81 -5.43 4.45
CA VAL A 146 -3.76 -6.30 5.16
C VAL A 146 -3.00 -7.39 5.93
N CYS A 147 -1.91 -7.89 5.36
CA CYS A 147 -1.09 -8.94 5.99
C CYS A 147 0.19 -8.40 6.64
N HIS A 148 0.87 -7.44 6.00
CA HIS A 148 2.17 -6.94 6.46
C HIS A 148 2.08 -5.68 7.36
N GLY A 149 0.90 -5.06 7.48
CA GLY A 149 0.68 -3.81 8.20
C GLY A 149 1.25 -2.59 7.47
N SER A 150 1.41 -1.47 8.19
CA SER A 150 1.96 -0.22 7.63
C SER A 150 3.48 -0.32 7.42
N VAL A 151 3.90 -1.10 6.41
CA VAL A 151 5.32 -1.31 6.07
C VAL A 151 5.97 -0.01 5.60
N THR A 152 5.21 0.88 4.98
CA THR A 152 5.68 2.20 4.52
C THR A 152 6.14 3.12 5.66
N GLU A 153 5.83 2.79 6.92
CA GLU A 153 6.27 3.55 8.09
C GLU A 153 7.50 2.93 8.79
N ARG A 154 7.97 1.77 8.33
CA ARG A 154 9.04 0.97 8.96
C ARG A 154 10.42 1.20 8.33
#